data_AF-A0A4R8FZA3-F1
#
_entry.id   AF-A0A4R8FZA3-F1
#
_cell.length_a   1.000
_cell.length_b   1.000
_cell.length_c   1.000
_cell.angle_alpha   90.00
_cell.angle_beta   90.00
_cell.angle_gamma   90.00
#
_symmetry.space_group_name_H-M   'P 1'
#
loop_
_entity.id
_entity.type
_entity.pdbx_description
1 polymer ?
#
loop_
_entity_poly.entity_id
_entity_poly.type
_entity_poly.pdbx_seq_one_letter_code
_entity_poly.pdbx_strand_id
1 'polypeptide(L)'
;MQRQDSLWLGPLGPPVKWAMIVSGAAAAAMALWLIAGQVWRADPVGMFEMLRPEGRPEVPLMLGSLAAAMLFAALHLSDRKGAIERPPTGPMDIVALVMSRLAMIGIVCVVAAMIYEVAARYVFEKPTLWANELSLWIAGFVFLLAGLYAMQQRSHIRIYVIYDLLPRPLQKAADVVSVGLIWGFFLCLLWGGYGEAVTKFARMETFGTAWDPPLPATIKPAILIVIGLVALQALSNLIADWNRPPEYHSALDDIDETEIANIRRTLED
;
A
#
# COMPACT_ATOMS: atom_id res chain seq x y z
N MET A 1 1.41 13.49 -26.08
CA MET A 1 1.03 12.44 -25.12
C MET A 1 1.51 11.11 -25.67
N GLN A 2 2.67 10.62 -25.23
CA GLN A 2 3.16 9.29 -25.59
C GLN A 2 2.15 8.25 -25.07
N ARG A 3 1.78 7.30 -25.93
CA ARG A 3 0.94 6.15 -25.56
C ARG A 3 1.75 5.36 -24.54
N GLN A 4 1.48 5.54 -23.24
CA GLN A 4 2.12 4.72 -22.22
C GLN A 4 1.68 3.28 -22.45
N ASP A 5 2.62 2.43 -22.83
CA ASP A 5 2.37 1.01 -23.02
C ASP A 5 1.91 0.40 -21.68
N SER A 6 0.81 -0.34 -21.72
CA SER A 6 0.25 -1.06 -20.57
C SER A 6 1.29 -2.03 -20.03
N LEU A 7 1.57 -1.97 -18.72
CA LEU A 7 2.57 -2.82 -18.08
C LEU A 7 2.15 -4.29 -18.03
N TRP A 8 0.87 -4.56 -17.74
CA TRP A 8 0.42 -5.93 -17.52
C TRP A 8 -1.07 -6.18 -17.82
N LEU A 9 -1.94 -5.16 -17.78
CA LEU A 9 -3.37 -5.35 -18.03
C LEU A 9 -3.67 -5.67 -19.51
N GLY A 10 -2.91 -5.10 -20.45
CA GLY A 10 -3.09 -5.28 -21.89
C GLY A 10 -4.57 -5.09 -22.31
N PRO A 11 -5.25 -6.13 -22.84
CA PRO A 11 -6.65 -6.03 -23.27
C PRO A 11 -7.63 -5.86 -22.10
N LEU A 12 -7.25 -6.16 -20.86
CA LEU A 12 -8.05 -5.95 -19.66
C LEU A 12 -8.02 -4.50 -19.16
N GLY A 13 -7.20 -3.62 -19.74
CA GLY A 13 -7.10 -2.22 -19.35
C GLY A 13 -8.44 -1.46 -19.40
N PRO A 14 -9.15 -1.46 -20.55
CA PRO A 14 -10.46 -0.81 -20.68
C PRO A 14 -11.55 -1.32 -19.70
N PRO A 15 -11.79 -2.63 -19.53
CA PRO A 15 -12.80 -3.10 -18.58
C PRO A 15 -12.43 -2.77 -17.12
N VAL A 16 -11.15 -2.85 -16.74
CA VAL A 16 -10.71 -2.46 -15.39
C VAL A 16 -10.92 -0.96 -15.14
N LYS A 17 -10.63 -0.10 -16.13
CA LYS A 17 -10.92 1.34 -16.05
C LYS A 17 -12.41 1.62 -15.86
N TRP A 18 -13.27 0.91 -16.61
CA TRP A 18 -14.72 1.03 -16.45
C TRP A 18 -15.17 0.58 -15.06
N ALA A 19 -14.68 -0.56 -14.58
CA ALA A 19 -14.97 -1.05 -13.23
C ALA A 19 -14.55 -0.04 -12.16
N MET A 20 -13.38 0.59 -12.30
CA MET A 20 -12.90 1.68 -11.42
C MET A 20 -13.85 2.88 -11.43
N ILE A 21 -14.28 3.35 -12.60
CA ILE A 21 -15.18 4.51 -12.70
C ILE A 21 -16.55 4.19 -12.11
N VAL A 22 -17.11 3.02 -12.43
CA VAL A 22 -18.44 2.61 -11.95
C VAL A 22 -18.44 2.41 -10.44
N SER A 23 -17.46 1.68 -9.89
CA SER A 23 -17.34 1.48 -8.45
C SER A 23 -17.03 2.79 -7.71
N GLY A 24 -16.19 3.66 -8.27
CA GLY A 24 -15.92 4.99 -7.73
C GLY A 24 -17.15 5.89 -7.72
N ALA A 25 -17.95 5.89 -8.79
CA ALA A 25 -19.21 6.62 -8.84
C ALA A 25 -20.23 6.08 -7.83
N ALA A 26 -20.31 4.75 -7.67
CA ALA A 26 -21.17 4.13 -6.66
C ALA A 26 -20.74 4.51 -5.23
N ALA A 27 -19.43 4.46 -4.92
CA ALA A 27 -18.91 4.89 -3.62
C ALA A 27 -19.17 6.37 -3.35
N ALA A 28 -18.97 7.24 -4.33
CA ALA A 28 -19.27 8.66 -4.22
C ALA A 28 -20.77 8.92 -4.02
N ALA A 29 -21.64 8.24 -4.76
CA ALA A 29 -23.09 8.35 -4.61
C ALA A 29 -23.55 7.90 -3.22
N MET A 30 -23.03 6.77 -2.72
CA MET A 30 -23.28 6.32 -1.36
C MET A 30 -22.76 7.32 -0.32
N ALA A 31 -21.62 7.97 -0.57
CA ALA A 31 -21.02 8.91 0.38
C ALA A 31 -21.88 10.16 0.49
N LEU A 32 -22.29 10.70 -0.65
CA LEU A 32 -23.21 11.82 -0.73
C LEU A 32 -24.56 11.48 -0.10
N TRP A 33 -25.05 10.26 -0.28
CA TRP A 33 -26.30 9.79 0.34
C TRP A 33 -26.22 9.76 1.87
N LEU A 34 -25.11 9.28 2.44
CA LEU A 34 -24.87 9.25 3.88
C LEU A 34 -24.65 10.66 4.45
N ILE A 35 -23.88 11.50 3.76
CA ILE A 35 -23.60 12.88 4.16
C ILE A 35 -24.88 13.72 4.13
N ALA A 36 -25.65 13.65 3.04
CA ALA A 36 -26.94 14.34 2.98
C ALA A 36 -27.85 13.84 4.10
N GLY A 37 -27.85 12.53 4.34
CA GLY A 37 -28.51 11.85 5.46
C GLY A 37 -28.35 12.53 6.82
N GLN A 38 -27.19 13.16 7.08
CA GLN A 38 -26.91 13.86 8.34
C GLN A 38 -27.82 15.07 8.61
N VAL A 39 -28.41 15.65 7.56
CA VAL A 39 -29.20 16.90 7.68
C VAL A 39 -30.67 16.61 8.00
N TRP A 40 -31.22 15.53 7.43
CA TRP A 40 -32.66 15.27 7.40
C TRP A 40 -33.11 13.95 8.05
N ARG A 41 -32.19 13.03 8.40
CA ARG A 41 -32.57 11.79 9.11
C ARG A 41 -32.60 12.02 10.62
N ALA A 42 -33.61 11.45 11.28
CA ALA A 42 -33.71 11.45 12.73
C ALA A 42 -32.62 10.60 13.41
N ASP A 43 -32.14 9.56 12.73
CA ASP A 43 -31.07 8.67 13.19
C ASP A 43 -30.00 8.53 12.09
N PRO A 44 -29.08 9.50 11.97
CA PRO A 44 -28.07 9.51 10.92
C PRO A 44 -26.94 8.51 11.19
N VAL A 45 -26.32 8.00 10.12
CA VAL A 45 -25.21 7.05 10.20
C VAL A 45 -23.94 7.76 10.66
N GLY A 46 -23.50 7.48 11.89
CA GLY A 46 -22.22 7.93 12.41
C GLY A 46 -21.05 7.02 12.00
N MET A 47 -19.86 7.39 12.49
CA MET A 47 -18.64 6.62 12.24
C MET A 47 -18.56 5.33 13.07
N PHE A 48 -19.36 5.21 14.14
CA PHE A 48 -19.42 4.00 14.96
C PHE A 48 -20.11 2.84 14.24
N GLU A 49 -21.19 3.18 13.53
CA GLU A 49 -21.98 2.24 12.74
C GLU A 49 -21.22 1.76 11.51
N MET A 50 -20.19 2.50 11.07
CA MET A 50 -19.25 2.04 10.04
C MET A 50 -18.39 0.86 10.51
N LEU A 51 -18.11 0.73 11.81
CA LEU A 51 -17.39 -0.43 12.35
C LEU A 51 -18.32 -1.64 12.55
N ARG A 52 -19.56 -1.38 12.98
CA ARG A 52 -20.53 -2.40 13.37
C ARG A 52 -21.88 -2.08 12.70
N PRO A 53 -22.09 -2.54 11.45
CA PRO A 53 -23.30 -2.25 10.69
C PRO A 53 -24.47 -3.14 11.15
N GLU A 54 -24.97 -2.93 12.36
CA GLU A 54 -26.13 -3.66 12.89
C GLU A 54 -27.42 -3.06 12.33
N GLY A 55 -28.10 -3.80 11.45
CA GLY A 55 -29.41 -3.42 10.90
C GLY A 55 -29.40 -2.28 9.88
N ARG A 56 -28.23 -1.78 9.46
CA ARG A 56 -28.09 -0.67 8.49
C ARG A 56 -27.47 -1.14 7.17
N PRO A 57 -28.26 -1.56 6.16
CA PRO A 57 -27.75 -2.08 4.89
C PRO A 57 -26.99 -1.05 4.05
N GLU A 58 -27.21 0.25 4.27
CA GLU A 58 -26.46 1.32 3.59
C GLU A 58 -24.97 1.32 3.93
N VAL A 59 -24.58 0.85 5.11
CA VAL A 59 -23.18 0.81 5.55
C VAL A 59 -22.37 -0.25 4.79
N PRO A 60 -22.74 -1.55 4.75
CA PRO A 60 -21.98 -2.53 4.00
C PRO A 60 -22.00 -2.25 2.49
N LEU A 61 -23.07 -1.64 1.96
CA LEU A 61 -23.10 -1.16 0.57
C LEU A 61 -22.06 -0.07 0.31
N MET A 62 -21.99 0.93 1.20
CA MET A 62 -20.94 1.95 1.18
C MET A 62 -19.56 1.31 1.24
N LEU A 63 -19.26 0.54 2.30
CA LEU A 63 -17.94 -0.06 2.51
C LEU A 63 -17.53 -1.00 1.36
N GLY A 64 -18.48 -1.79 0.84
CA GLY A 64 -18.26 -2.67 -0.31
C GLY A 64 -17.96 -1.89 -1.59
N SER A 65 -18.73 -0.83 -1.87
CA SER A 65 -18.49 0.04 -3.03
C SER A 65 -17.16 0.78 -2.93
N LEU A 66 -16.79 1.26 -1.74
CA LEU A 66 -15.51 1.92 -1.47
C LEU A 66 -14.34 0.94 -1.63
N ALA A 67 -14.44 -0.26 -1.07
CA ALA A 67 -13.42 -1.30 -1.21
C ALA A 67 -13.24 -1.69 -2.68
N ALA A 68 -14.33 -1.85 -3.44
CA ALA A 68 -14.27 -2.11 -4.87
C ALA A 68 -13.61 -0.95 -5.63
N ALA A 69 -13.97 0.30 -5.31
CA ALA A 69 -13.38 1.50 -5.91
C ALA A 69 -11.86 1.55 -5.67
N MET A 70 -11.42 1.31 -4.43
CA MET A 70 -10.00 1.27 -4.07
C MET A 70 -9.27 0.14 -4.79
N LEU A 71 -9.86 -1.07 -4.86
CA LEU A 71 -9.27 -2.22 -5.54
C LEU A 71 -9.09 -1.96 -7.04
N PHE A 72 -10.16 -1.54 -7.74
CA PHE A 72 -10.09 -1.27 -9.18
C PHE A 72 -9.22 -0.06 -9.50
N ALA A 73 -9.21 0.96 -8.64
CA ALA A 73 -8.27 2.08 -8.77
C ALA A 73 -6.82 1.60 -8.62
N ALA A 74 -6.52 0.77 -7.63
CA ALA A 74 -5.18 0.21 -7.46
C ALA A 74 -4.77 -0.64 -8.66
N LEU A 75 -5.65 -1.50 -9.17
CA LEU A 75 -5.40 -2.28 -10.39
C LEU A 75 -5.13 -1.38 -11.59
N HIS A 76 -5.98 -0.38 -11.85
CA HIS A 76 -5.82 0.53 -12.99
C HIS A 76 -4.53 1.37 -12.89
N LEU A 77 -4.23 1.90 -11.71
CA LEU A 77 -3.05 2.74 -11.47
C LEU A 77 -1.75 1.93 -11.44
N SER A 78 -1.81 0.62 -11.17
CA SER A 78 -0.63 -0.27 -11.18
C SER A 78 -0.17 -0.62 -12.59
N ASP A 79 -1.03 -0.43 -13.60
CA ASP A 79 -0.71 -0.74 -15.00
C ASP A 79 0.21 0.32 -15.65
N ARG A 80 0.51 1.40 -14.92
CA ARG A 80 1.39 2.47 -15.38
C ARG A 80 2.63 2.53 -14.52
N LYS A 81 3.77 2.67 -15.20
CA LYS A 81 5.08 2.89 -14.61
C LYS A 81 5.18 4.32 -14.10
N GLY A 82 5.51 4.48 -12.82
CA GLY A 82 5.94 5.76 -12.26
C GLY A 82 7.34 6.15 -12.76
N ALA A 83 7.70 7.43 -12.68
CA ALA A 83 8.98 7.93 -13.20
C ALA A 83 10.19 7.21 -12.56
N ILE A 84 10.11 6.98 -11.25
CA ILE A 84 11.14 6.34 -10.43
C ILE A 84 10.99 4.81 -10.30
N GLU A 85 10.02 4.20 -10.98
CA GLU A 85 9.71 2.77 -10.79
C GLU A 85 10.56 1.88 -11.68
N ARG A 86 11.01 0.73 -11.16
CA ARG A 86 11.62 -0.33 -11.94
C ARG A 86 10.55 -1.12 -12.71
N PRO A 87 10.83 -1.57 -13.95
CA PRO A 87 9.89 -2.40 -14.70
C PRO A 87 9.66 -3.73 -13.97
N PRO A 88 8.41 -4.25 -13.96
CA PRO A 88 8.11 -5.52 -13.31
C PRO A 88 8.81 -6.66 -14.06
N THR A 89 9.46 -7.54 -13.30
CA THR A 89 10.22 -8.69 -13.81
C THR A 89 9.45 -10.00 -13.75
N GLY A 90 8.39 -10.05 -12.91
CA GLY A 90 7.60 -11.24 -12.71
C GLY A 90 6.24 -10.94 -12.04
N PRO A 91 5.42 -11.99 -11.81
CA PRO A 91 4.07 -11.83 -11.29
C PRO A 91 4.03 -11.26 -9.87
N MET A 92 5.05 -11.57 -9.05
CA MET A 92 5.15 -11.05 -7.69
C MET A 92 5.31 -9.51 -7.67
N ASP A 93 6.06 -8.97 -8.64
CA ASP A 93 6.23 -7.52 -8.79
C ASP A 93 4.88 -6.85 -9.09
N ILE A 94 4.03 -7.48 -9.90
CA ILE A 94 2.68 -6.96 -10.21
C ILE A 94 1.83 -6.92 -8.93
N VAL A 95 1.86 -7.98 -8.12
CA VAL A 95 1.14 -8.03 -6.84
C VAL A 95 1.64 -6.91 -5.91
N ALA A 96 2.94 -6.75 -5.77
CA ALA A 96 3.53 -5.69 -4.96
C ALA A 96 3.16 -4.29 -5.47
N LEU A 97 3.11 -4.07 -6.79
CA LEU A 97 2.67 -2.82 -7.39
C LEU A 97 1.20 -2.53 -7.08
N VAL A 98 0.29 -3.49 -7.26
CA VAL A 98 -1.13 -3.30 -6.92
C VAL A 98 -1.30 -2.96 -5.44
N MET A 99 -0.63 -3.70 -4.55
CA MET A 99 -0.66 -3.43 -3.12
C MET A 99 -0.06 -2.06 -2.76
N SER A 100 0.99 -1.63 -3.46
CA SER A 100 1.57 -0.29 -3.26
C SER A 100 0.60 0.82 -3.65
N ARG A 101 -0.21 0.65 -4.71
CA ARG A 101 -1.22 1.62 -5.11
C ARG A 101 -2.32 1.75 -4.06
N LEU A 102 -2.71 0.64 -3.41
CA LEU A 102 -3.61 0.69 -2.26
C LEU A 102 -3.01 1.50 -1.11
N ALA A 103 -1.71 1.33 -0.82
CA ALA A 103 -1.01 2.11 0.19
C ALA A 103 -0.97 3.62 -0.15
N MET A 104 -0.68 3.98 -1.42
CA MET A 104 -0.68 5.37 -1.89
C MET A 104 -2.07 6.01 -1.75
N ILE A 105 -3.14 5.30 -2.10
CA ILE A 105 -4.52 5.75 -1.86
C ILE A 105 -4.76 5.93 -0.35
N GLY A 106 -4.28 4.99 0.47
CA GLY A 106 -4.35 5.07 1.94
C GLY A 106 -3.69 6.33 2.51
N ILE A 107 -2.54 6.76 1.98
CA ILE A 107 -1.89 8.02 2.37
C ILE A 107 -2.80 9.21 2.11
N VAL A 108 -3.44 9.26 0.94
CA VAL A 108 -4.41 10.33 0.60
C VAL A 108 -5.58 10.33 1.59
N CYS A 109 -6.10 9.15 1.97
CA CYS A 109 -7.15 9.02 2.99
C CYS A 109 -6.69 9.53 4.36
N VAL A 110 -5.47 9.20 4.80
CA VAL A 110 -4.89 9.66 6.07
C VAL A 110 -4.79 11.19 6.10
N VAL A 111 -4.28 11.79 5.02
CA VAL A 111 -4.15 13.25 4.90
C VAL A 111 -5.53 13.91 4.95
N ALA A 112 -6.51 13.38 4.20
CA ALA A 112 -7.87 13.90 4.22
C ALA A 112 -8.52 13.82 5.62
N ALA A 113 -8.36 12.69 6.32
CA ALA A 113 -8.87 12.50 7.68
C ALA A 113 -8.22 13.47 8.68
N MET A 114 -6.91 13.72 8.55
CA MET A 114 -6.19 14.64 9.44
C MET A 114 -6.53 16.10 9.16
N ILE A 115 -6.67 16.50 7.89
CA ILE A 115 -7.15 17.84 7.54
C ILE A 115 -8.56 18.05 8.10
N TYR A 116 -9.44 17.05 7.97
CA TYR A 116 -10.78 17.09 8.55
C TYR A 116 -10.73 17.25 10.07
N GLU A 117 -9.90 16.48 10.79
CA GLU A 117 -9.77 16.59 12.24
C GLU A 117 -9.30 17.99 12.69
N VAL A 118 -8.30 18.54 12.00
CA VAL A 118 -7.79 19.89 12.28
C VAL A 118 -8.89 20.93 12.07
N ALA A 119 -9.63 20.84 10.96
CA ALA A 119 -10.76 21.74 10.71
C ALA A 119 -11.88 21.57 11.76
N ALA A 120 -12.29 20.33 12.04
CA ALA A 120 -13.32 19.99 13.02
C ALA A 120 -13.00 20.55 14.42
N ARG A 121 -11.75 20.40 14.86
CA ARG A 121 -11.29 20.85 16.17
C ARG A 121 -11.14 22.36 16.26
N TYR A 122 -10.47 23.00 15.31
CA TYR A 122 -10.07 24.40 15.44
C TYR A 122 -11.04 25.39 14.80
N VAL A 123 -11.82 24.97 13.81
CA VAL A 123 -12.81 25.84 13.14
C VAL A 123 -14.20 25.62 13.71
N PHE A 124 -14.57 24.37 13.97
CA PHE A 124 -15.92 24.00 14.40
C PHE A 124 -16.04 23.66 15.90
N GLU A 125 -14.93 23.69 16.65
CA GLU A 125 -14.86 23.36 18.08
C GLU A 125 -15.48 21.99 18.43
N LYS A 126 -15.45 21.06 17.48
CA LYS A 126 -16.06 19.72 17.56
C LYS A 126 -15.02 18.65 17.19
N PRO A 127 -14.11 18.29 18.11
CA PRO A 127 -13.09 17.27 17.84
C PRO A 127 -13.73 15.91 17.54
N THR A 128 -13.11 15.12 16.66
CA THR A 128 -13.61 13.77 16.35
C THR A 128 -12.96 12.73 17.25
N LEU A 129 -13.70 11.65 17.51
CA LEU A 129 -13.18 10.51 18.26
C LEU A 129 -12.49 9.47 17.37
N TRP A 130 -12.69 9.55 16.05
CA TRP A 130 -12.33 8.50 15.11
C TRP A 130 -11.14 8.86 14.21
N ALA A 131 -10.92 10.14 13.89
CA ALA A 131 -9.97 10.50 12.82
C ALA A 131 -8.54 10.08 13.15
N ASN A 132 -8.08 10.33 14.38
CA ASN A 132 -6.74 9.94 14.81
C ASN A 132 -6.53 8.42 14.72
N GLU A 133 -7.47 7.65 15.24
CA GLU A 133 -7.39 6.18 15.28
C GLU A 133 -7.52 5.56 13.87
N LEU A 134 -8.40 6.10 13.03
CA LEU A 134 -8.52 5.71 11.62
C LEU A 134 -7.21 5.96 10.88
N SER A 135 -6.60 7.13 11.08
CA SER A 135 -5.32 7.48 10.47
C SER A 135 -4.20 6.57 10.95
N LEU A 136 -4.13 6.25 12.24
CA LEU A 136 -3.17 5.28 12.79
C LEU A 136 -3.37 3.89 12.16
N TRP A 137 -4.63 3.47 12.03
CA TRP A 137 -4.97 2.17 11.48
C TRP A 137 -4.56 2.04 10.01
N ILE A 138 -4.90 3.02 9.17
CA ILE A 138 -4.48 3.06 7.76
C ILE A 138 -2.96 3.19 7.66
N ALA A 139 -2.33 4.05 8.47
CA ALA A 139 -0.88 4.22 8.48
C ALA A 139 -0.14 2.92 8.81
N GLY A 140 -0.69 2.08 9.69
CA GLY A 140 -0.15 0.74 9.95
C GLY A 140 -0.07 -0.13 8.70
N PHE A 141 -1.13 -0.17 7.89
CA PHE A 141 -1.10 -0.87 6.60
C PHE A 141 -0.16 -0.23 5.59
N VAL A 142 -0.16 1.11 5.49
CA VAL A 142 0.75 1.85 4.61
C VAL A 142 2.20 1.51 4.92
N PHE A 143 2.59 1.49 6.20
CA PHE A 143 3.95 1.15 6.62
C PHE A 143 4.35 -0.26 6.19
N LEU A 144 3.48 -1.26 6.39
CA LEU A 144 3.74 -2.63 5.97
C LEU A 144 3.89 -2.75 4.45
N LEU A 145 2.97 -2.15 3.70
CA LEU A 145 2.95 -2.21 2.24
C LEU A 145 4.10 -1.42 1.61
N ALA A 146 4.57 -0.35 2.25
CA ALA A 146 5.76 0.40 1.84
C ALA A 146 7.02 -0.48 1.87
N GLY A 147 7.15 -1.38 2.86
CA GLY A 147 8.24 -2.36 2.90
C GLY A 147 8.21 -3.33 1.72
N LEU A 148 7.02 -3.84 1.35
CA LEU A 148 6.84 -4.70 0.18
C LEU A 148 7.19 -3.96 -1.12
N TYR A 149 6.73 -2.72 -1.25
CA TYR A 149 7.04 -1.88 -2.41
C TYR A 149 8.54 -1.57 -2.51
N ALA A 150 9.19 -1.20 -1.41
CA ALA A 150 10.63 -0.95 -1.38
C ALA A 150 11.44 -2.21 -1.77
N MET A 151 11.00 -3.40 -1.33
CA MET A 151 11.62 -4.67 -1.73
C MET A 151 11.45 -4.93 -3.23
N GLN A 152 10.26 -4.68 -3.79
CA GLN A 152 10.01 -4.82 -5.23
C GLN A 152 10.89 -3.86 -6.05
N GLN A 153 11.03 -2.60 -5.61
CA GLN A 153 11.84 -1.57 -6.26
C GLN A 153 13.37 -1.74 -6.08
N ARG A 154 13.82 -2.79 -5.36
CA ARG A 154 15.23 -2.97 -4.96
C ARG A 154 15.81 -1.79 -4.19
N SER A 155 14.95 -1.02 -3.53
CA SER A 155 15.33 0.17 -2.74
C SER A 155 15.59 -0.16 -1.27
N HIS A 156 15.53 -1.45 -0.90
CA HIS A 156 15.94 -1.87 0.44
C HIS A 156 17.44 -1.58 0.62
N ILE A 157 17.80 -0.91 1.72
CA ILE A 157 19.16 -0.43 1.97
C ILE A 157 20.17 -1.58 1.76
N ARG A 158 21.10 -1.37 0.82
CA ARG A 158 22.19 -2.29 0.48
C ARG A 158 23.52 -1.52 0.48
N ILE A 159 24.56 -2.14 1.02
CA ILE A 159 25.91 -1.58 1.00
C ILE A 159 26.60 -2.04 -0.28
N TYR A 160 26.61 -1.19 -1.31
CA TYR A 160 27.19 -1.50 -2.61
C TYR A 160 28.72 -1.54 -2.59
N VAL A 161 29.38 -0.71 -1.77
CA VAL A 161 30.85 -0.59 -1.75
C VAL A 161 31.54 -1.93 -1.53
N ILE A 162 31.06 -2.74 -0.57
CA ILE A 162 31.66 -4.06 -0.29
C ILE A 162 31.20 -5.08 -1.33
N TYR A 163 29.93 -5.01 -1.74
CA TYR A 163 29.32 -5.95 -2.68
C TYR A 163 29.97 -5.89 -4.08
N ASP A 164 30.27 -4.69 -4.56
CA ASP A 164 30.85 -4.45 -5.89
C ASP A 164 32.33 -4.88 -5.97
N LEU A 165 33.02 -4.99 -4.83
CA LEU A 165 34.38 -5.52 -4.75
C LEU A 165 34.44 -7.05 -4.79
N LEU A 166 33.32 -7.74 -4.55
CA LEU A 166 33.30 -9.20 -4.51
C LEU A 166 33.26 -9.81 -5.93
N PRO A 167 33.97 -10.93 -6.17
CA PRO A 167 33.81 -11.68 -7.40
C PRO A 167 32.37 -12.23 -7.52
N ARG A 168 31.88 -12.40 -8.76
CA ARG A 168 30.51 -12.83 -9.07
C ARG A 168 29.98 -14.03 -8.25
N PRO A 169 30.73 -15.11 -7.98
CA PRO A 169 30.22 -16.21 -7.15
C PRO A 169 29.95 -15.78 -5.69
N LEU A 170 30.76 -14.88 -5.12
CA LEU A 170 30.57 -14.39 -3.76
C LEU A 170 29.40 -13.39 -3.67
N GLN A 171 29.18 -12.59 -4.72
CA GLN A 171 27.96 -11.77 -4.84
C GLN A 171 26.70 -12.64 -4.79
N LYS A 172 26.64 -13.70 -5.62
CA LYS A 172 25.50 -14.63 -5.62
C LYS A 172 25.33 -15.33 -4.28
N ALA A 173 26.42 -15.74 -3.63
CA ALA A 173 26.36 -16.32 -2.30
C ALA A 173 25.80 -15.33 -1.26
N ALA A 174 26.22 -14.06 -1.31
CA ALA A 174 25.68 -13.01 -0.44
C ALA A 174 24.19 -12.77 -0.67
N ASP A 175 23.73 -12.74 -1.93
CA ASP A 175 22.30 -12.59 -2.26
C ASP A 175 21.48 -13.78 -1.72
N VAL A 176 21.97 -15.01 -1.89
CA VAL A 176 21.32 -16.23 -1.37
C VAL A 176 21.26 -16.20 0.16
N VAL A 177 22.35 -15.83 0.83
CA VAL A 177 22.38 -15.70 2.30
C VAL A 177 21.40 -14.62 2.76
N SER A 178 21.37 -13.47 2.11
CA SER A 178 20.45 -12.38 2.44
C SER A 178 18.99 -12.84 2.32
N VAL A 179 18.61 -13.51 1.23
CA VAL A 179 17.26 -14.06 1.08
C VAL A 179 16.98 -15.15 2.11
N GLY A 180 17.95 -16.02 2.40
CA GLY A 180 17.84 -17.04 3.45
C GLY A 180 17.59 -16.43 4.83
N LEU A 181 18.25 -15.32 5.17
CA LEU A 181 18.02 -14.58 6.42
C LEU A 181 16.63 -13.93 6.46
N ILE A 182 16.16 -13.35 5.36
CA ILE A 182 14.81 -12.79 5.25
C ILE A 182 13.76 -13.89 5.47
N TRP A 183 13.93 -15.06 4.85
CA TRP A 183 13.06 -16.20 5.05
C TRP A 183 13.13 -16.76 6.47
N GLY A 184 14.33 -16.87 7.05
CA GLY A 184 14.51 -17.27 8.44
C GLY A 184 13.79 -16.33 9.40
N PHE A 185 13.93 -15.01 9.21
CA PHE A 185 13.22 -14.00 9.98
C PHE A 185 11.69 -14.12 9.84
N PHE A 186 11.19 -14.29 8.61
CA PHE A 186 9.77 -14.53 8.35
C PHE A 186 9.26 -15.78 9.09
N LEU A 187 9.98 -16.91 9.03
CA LEU A 187 9.59 -18.14 9.70
C LEU A 187 9.59 -18.00 11.23
N CYS A 188 10.58 -17.30 11.80
CA CYS A 188 10.61 -17.00 13.23
C CYS A 188 9.43 -16.11 13.65
N LEU A 189 9.11 -15.07 12.87
CA LEU A 189 7.96 -14.21 13.13
C LEU A 189 6.64 -14.96 12.97
N LEU A 190 6.51 -15.81 11.95
CA LEU A 190 5.35 -16.64 11.75
C LEU A 190 5.16 -17.57 12.95
N TRP A 191 6.20 -18.28 13.37
CA TRP A 191 6.13 -19.15 14.54
C TRP A 191 5.76 -18.40 15.83
N GLY A 192 6.43 -17.27 16.10
CA GLY A 192 6.22 -16.50 17.33
C GLY A 192 4.90 -15.72 17.37
N GLY A 193 4.45 -15.20 16.23
CA GLY A 193 3.29 -14.31 16.13
C GLY A 193 1.99 -14.99 15.72
N TYR A 194 2.02 -16.20 15.16
CA TYR A 194 0.84 -16.85 14.59
C TYR A 194 -0.28 -17.08 15.61
N GLY A 195 0.04 -17.65 16.78
CA GLY A 195 -0.97 -17.93 17.81
C GLY A 195 -1.68 -16.66 18.30
N GLU A 196 -0.92 -15.57 18.47
CA GLU A 196 -1.47 -14.27 18.83
C GLU A 196 -2.32 -13.70 17.70
N ALA A 197 -1.82 -13.66 16.46
CA ALA A 197 -2.56 -13.13 15.31
C ALA A 197 -3.90 -13.84 15.11
N VAL A 198 -3.92 -15.18 15.18
CA VAL A 198 -5.14 -15.98 15.06
C VAL A 198 -6.11 -15.68 16.20
N THR A 199 -5.62 -15.62 17.44
CA THR A 199 -6.48 -15.36 18.61
C THR A 199 -7.12 -13.98 18.54
N LYS A 200 -6.34 -12.95 18.18
CA LYS A 200 -6.81 -11.55 18.08
C LYS A 200 -7.79 -11.39 16.93
N PHE A 201 -7.54 -12.02 15.79
CA PHE A 201 -8.45 -12.04 14.65
C PHE A 201 -9.76 -12.76 14.97
N ALA A 202 -9.71 -13.96 15.55
CA ALA A 202 -10.90 -14.75 15.87
C ALA A 202 -11.82 -14.06 16.88
N ARG A 203 -11.27 -13.26 17.79
CA ARG A 203 -12.04 -12.50 18.77
C ARG A 203 -12.48 -11.12 18.27
N MET A 204 -12.03 -10.71 17.08
CA MET A 204 -12.15 -9.33 16.60
C MET A 204 -11.75 -8.32 17.68
N GLU A 205 -10.60 -8.55 18.32
CA GLU A 205 -10.12 -7.70 19.41
C GLU A 205 -9.96 -6.24 18.97
N THR A 206 -10.51 -5.36 19.79
CA THR A 206 -10.58 -3.92 19.55
C THR A 206 -9.52 -3.16 20.33
N PHE A 207 -9.34 -1.89 19.98
CA PHE A 207 -8.24 -1.07 20.48
C PHE A 207 -8.41 -0.61 21.94
N GLY A 208 -9.64 -0.63 22.49
CA GLY A 208 -9.94 -0.25 23.87
C GLY A 208 -10.10 1.25 24.09
N THR A 209 -10.34 2.00 23.01
CA THR A 209 -10.49 3.46 22.99
C THR A 209 -11.93 3.88 22.72
N ALA A 210 -12.19 5.19 22.60
CA ALA A 210 -13.55 5.70 22.44
C ALA A 210 -14.21 5.23 21.13
N TRP A 211 -13.49 5.22 20.00
CA TRP A 211 -14.01 4.73 18.71
C TRP A 211 -13.85 3.21 18.55
N ASP A 212 -12.88 2.61 19.24
CA ASP A 212 -12.71 1.17 19.43
C ASP A 212 -12.61 0.32 18.13
N PRO A 213 -11.76 0.71 17.16
CA PRO A 213 -11.59 -0.08 15.94
C PRO A 213 -10.92 -1.44 16.22
N PRO A 214 -11.19 -2.47 15.39
CA PRO A 214 -10.52 -3.78 15.44
C PRO A 214 -9.08 -3.72 14.91
N LEU A 215 -8.28 -2.80 15.46
CA LEU A 215 -6.90 -2.54 15.05
C LEU A 215 -5.99 -3.73 15.39
N PRO A 216 -5.97 -4.30 16.63
CA PRO A 216 -5.19 -5.50 16.91
C PRO A 216 -5.61 -6.70 16.07
N ALA A 217 -6.91 -6.89 15.85
CA ALA A 217 -7.44 -8.01 15.08
C ALA A 217 -7.01 -8.00 13.62
N THR A 218 -6.86 -6.82 13.01
CA THR A 218 -6.54 -6.70 11.58
C THR A 218 -5.05 -6.49 11.31
N ILE A 219 -4.36 -5.68 12.11
CA ILE A 219 -2.94 -5.38 11.91
C ILE A 219 -2.05 -6.59 12.21
N LYS A 220 -2.33 -7.37 13.26
CA LYS A 220 -1.46 -8.51 13.63
C LYS A 220 -1.41 -9.60 12.56
N PRO A 221 -2.54 -10.08 12.00
CA PRO A 221 -2.50 -10.95 10.82
C PRO A 221 -1.85 -10.28 9.61
N ALA A 222 -2.12 -9.00 9.38
CA ALA A 222 -1.54 -8.27 8.24
C ALA A 222 -0.01 -8.22 8.30
N ILE A 223 0.59 -8.05 9.49
CA ILE A 223 2.05 -8.12 9.68
C ILE A 223 2.58 -9.45 9.16
N LEU A 224 1.98 -10.58 9.56
CA LEU A 224 2.45 -11.91 9.15
C LEU A 224 2.28 -12.14 7.64
N ILE A 225 1.13 -11.72 7.09
CA ILE A 225 0.85 -11.85 5.65
C ILE A 225 1.82 -11.01 4.83
N VAL A 226 1.98 -9.73 5.16
CA VAL A 226 2.81 -8.80 4.37
C VAL A 226 4.29 -9.13 4.49
N ILE A 227 4.78 -9.54 5.66
CA ILE A 227 6.18 -9.99 5.79
C ILE A 227 6.41 -11.28 4.99
N GLY A 228 5.42 -12.17 4.93
CA GLY A 228 5.45 -13.32 4.03
C GLY A 228 5.53 -12.90 2.55
N LEU A 229 4.75 -11.90 2.14
CA LEU A 229 4.85 -11.31 0.79
C LEU A 229 6.22 -10.67 0.54
N VAL A 230 6.83 -10.00 1.53
CA VAL A 230 8.19 -9.45 1.42
C VAL A 230 9.22 -10.56 1.22
N ALA A 231 9.11 -11.68 1.94
CA ALA A 231 10.00 -12.83 1.78
C ALA A 231 9.83 -13.49 0.39
N LEU A 232 8.59 -13.61 -0.08
CA LEU A 232 8.28 -14.08 -1.45
C LEU A 232 8.83 -13.12 -2.51
N GLN A 233 8.67 -11.81 -2.30
CA GLN A 233 9.24 -10.78 -3.18
C GLN A 233 10.76 -10.87 -3.22
N ALA A 234 11.43 -11.04 -2.08
CA ALA A 234 12.88 -11.20 -2.01
C ALA A 234 13.37 -12.45 -2.78
N LEU A 235 12.63 -13.57 -2.69
CA LEU A 235 12.92 -14.78 -3.46
C LEU A 235 12.69 -14.57 -4.96
N SER A 236 11.57 -13.94 -5.35
CA SER A 236 11.28 -13.57 -6.74
C SER A 236 12.40 -12.71 -7.32
N ASN A 237 12.90 -11.76 -6.52
CA ASN A 237 13.99 -10.88 -6.91
C ASN A 237 15.29 -11.64 -7.18
N LEU A 238 15.65 -12.55 -6.28
CA LEU A 238 16.84 -13.40 -6.44
C LEU A 238 16.78 -14.25 -7.71
N ILE A 239 15.61 -14.84 -7.99
CA ILE A 239 15.41 -15.66 -9.18
C ILE A 239 15.51 -14.80 -10.46
N ALA A 240 14.83 -13.65 -10.48
CA ALA A 240 14.84 -12.75 -11.63
C ALA A 240 16.23 -12.16 -11.92
N ASP A 241 17.00 -11.88 -10.87
CA ASP A 241 18.31 -11.22 -10.99
C ASP A 241 19.47 -12.24 -11.14
N TRP A 242 19.20 -13.55 -11.06
CA TRP A 242 20.24 -14.60 -11.00
C TRP A 242 21.24 -14.59 -12.16
N ASN A 243 20.76 -14.28 -13.36
CA ASN A 243 21.55 -14.26 -14.59
C ASN A 243 21.88 -12.84 -15.08
N ARG A 244 21.55 -11.80 -14.31
CA ARG A 244 21.92 -10.44 -14.69
C ARG A 244 23.43 -10.25 -14.69
N PRO A 245 23.98 -9.44 -15.59
CA PRO A 245 25.39 -9.03 -15.51
C PRO A 245 25.61 -8.23 -14.22
N PRO A 246 26.85 -8.17 -13.69
CA PRO A 246 27.17 -7.27 -12.59
C PRO A 246 26.96 -5.82 -13.02
N GLU A 247 26.11 -5.11 -12.29
CA GLU A 247 25.93 -3.65 -12.42
C GLU A 247 26.84 -2.99 -11.39
N TYR A 248 27.73 -2.10 -11.85
CA TYR A 248 28.55 -1.28 -10.96
C TYR A 248 27.76 -0.03 -10.60
N HIS A 249 27.59 0.23 -9.32
CA HIS A 249 26.80 1.38 -8.87
C HIS A 249 27.76 2.56 -8.61
N SER A 250 27.69 3.59 -9.44
CA SER A 250 28.35 4.87 -9.19
C SER A 250 27.36 5.87 -8.60
N ALA A 251 27.86 6.85 -7.83
CA ALA A 251 27.02 7.92 -7.29
C ALA A 251 26.35 8.80 -8.37
N LEU A 252 26.78 8.68 -9.64
CA LEU A 252 26.18 9.38 -10.78
C LEU A 252 24.96 8.64 -11.36
N ASP A 253 24.81 7.33 -11.09
CA ASP A 253 23.69 6.52 -11.61
C ASP A 253 22.36 6.80 -10.88
N ASP A 254 22.42 7.49 -9.74
CA ASP A 254 21.24 7.97 -9.01
C ASP A 254 20.66 9.28 -9.61
N ILE A 255 21.35 9.93 -10.56
CA ILE A 255 20.88 11.15 -11.22
C ILE A 255 19.98 10.76 -12.41
N ASP A 256 18.67 10.97 -12.25
CA ASP A 256 17.67 10.63 -13.27
C ASP A 256 17.80 11.51 -14.53
N GLU A 257 17.47 10.98 -15.72
CA GLU A 257 17.39 11.74 -16.97
C GLU A 257 16.45 12.95 -16.85
N THR A 258 15.38 12.84 -16.05
CA THR A 258 14.49 13.98 -15.79
C THR A 258 15.15 15.05 -14.92
N GLU A 259 16.00 14.66 -13.97
CA GLU A 259 16.79 15.58 -13.16
C GLU A 259 17.88 16.26 -14.00
N ILE A 260 18.55 15.49 -14.88
CA ILE A 260 19.50 16.02 -15.87
C ILE A 260 18.80 17.01 -16.81
N ALA A 261 17.59 16.69 -17.28
CA ALA A 261 16.80 17.58 -18.14
C ALA A 261 16.38 18.86 -17.42
N ASN A 262 16.00 18.78 -16.14
CA ASN A 262 15.67 19.93 -15.31
C ASN A 262 16.91 20.80 -15.04
N ILE A 263 18.04 20.20 -14.69
CA ILE A 263 19.32 20.91 -14.52
C ILE A 263 19.70 21.61 -15.83
N ARG A 264 19.62 20.91 -16.97
CA ARG A 264 19.89 21.50 -18.29
C ARG A 264 19.00 22.70 -18.56
N ARG A 265 17.69 22.58 -18.31
CA ARG A 265 16.74 23.68 -18.47
C ARG A 265 17.06 24.87 -17.57
N THR A 266 17.54 24.62 -16.35
CA THR A 266 17.93 25.69 -15.40
C THR A 266 19.23 26.40 -15.81
N LEU A 267 20.07 25.76 -16.63
CA LEU A 267 21.31 26.34 -17.15
C LEU A 267 21.11 27.08 -18.49
N GLU A 268 19.96 26.90 -19.14
CA GLU A 268 19.59 27.56 -20.40
C GLU A 268 18.82 28.88 -20.18
N ASP A 269 18.30 29.13 -18.96
CA ASP A 269 17.62 30.36 -18.51
C ASP A 269 18.63 31.36 -17.87
#